data_AF-A0A5K1F6K2-F1
#
_entry.id   AF-A0A5K1F6K2-F1
#
_cell.length_a   1.000
_cell.length_b   1.000
_cell.length_c   1.000
_cell.angle_alpha   90.00
_cell.angle_beta   90.00
_cell.angle_gamma   90.00
#
_symmetry.space_group_name_H-M   'P 1'
#
loop_
_entity.id
_entity.type
_entity.pdbx_description
1 polymer ?
#
loop_
_entity_poly.entity_id
_entity_poly.type
_entity_poly.pdbx_seq_one_letter_code
_entity_poly.pdbx_strand_id
1 'polypeptide(L)'
;MDSQDLLQFVDGTHVESLKEITTDDKTEVNPEFVGWRKIDRLALSWIKATVTKAVLGHIMCSKTAYDAWSFLEKSYGSQSPLRIMLLRKELLLSKELLLIKKGTMS
;
A
#
# COMPACT_ATOMS: atom_id res chain seq x y z
N MET A 1 3.72 14.44 15.39
CA MET A 1 4.69 13.52 14.75
C MET A 1 4.01 12.16 14.74
N ASP A 2 2.84 12.07 14.08
CA ASP A 2 1.81 11.10 14.46
C ASP A 2 1.51 10.08 13.34
N SER A 3 2.19 10.22 12.19
CA SER A 3 2.03 9.31 11.05
C SER A 3 2.91 8.06 11.15
N GLN A 4 3.94 8.07 12.01
CA GLN A 4 4.86 6.94 12.17
C GLN A 4 4.18 5.75 12.85
N ASP A 5 3.20 6.00 13.73
CA ASP A 5 2.45 4.97 14.45
C ASP A 5 1.57 4.10 13.53
N LEU A 6 1.38 4.48 12.28
CA LEU A 6 0.64 3.70 11.29
C LEU A 6 1.53 2.77 10.46
N LEU A 7 2.83 3.05 10.39
CA LEU A 7 3.77 2.23 9.61
C LEU A 7 3.83 0.80 10.13
N GLN A 8 3.75 0.62 11.45
CA GLN A 8 3.77 -0.69 12.11
C GLN A 8 2.63 -1.63 11.65
N PHE A 9 1.53 -1.10 11.12
CA PHE A 9 0.40 -1.88 10.59
C PHE A 9 0.56 -2.27 9.12
N VAL A 10 1.54 -1.66 8.44
CA VAL A 10 1.75 -1.74 7.00
C VAL A 10 3.02 -2.54 6.68
N ASP A 11 4.04 -2.45 7.52
CA ASP A 11 5.33 -3.15 7.39
C ASP A 11 5.35 -4.55 8.06
N GLY A 12 4.30 -4.90 8.80
CA GLY A 12 4.15 -6.19 9.47
C GLY A 12 4.83 -6.26 10.85
N THR A 13 5.31 -5.13 11.38
CA THR A 13 5.93 -5.07 12.71
C THR A 13 4.89 -5.27 13.82
N HIS A 14 3.64 -4.86 13.59
CA HIS A 14 2.52 -5.09 14.50
C HIS A 14 1.59 -6.20 13.99
N VAL A 15 1.84 -7.42 14.47
CA VAL A 15 1.08 -8.63 14.10
C VAL A 15 -0.39 -8.55 14.56
N GLU A 16 -1.30 -9.18 13.81
CA GLU A 16 -2.72 -9.33 14.15
C GLU A 16 -2.86 -9.94 15.55
N SER A 17 -3.46 -9.20 16.49
CA SER A 17 -3.75 -9.71 17.83
C SER A 17 -4.76 -10.85 17.78
N LEU A 18 -4.67 -11.79 18.71
CA LEU A 18 -5.65 -12.88 18.86
C LEU A 18 -7.07 -12.29 18.99
N LYS A 19 -8.02 -12.79 18.19
CA LYS A 19 -9.40 -12.29 18.12
C LYS A 19 -10.16 -12.50 19.41
N GLU A 20 -9.89 -13.63 20.06
CA GLU A 20 -10.54 -14.07 21.28
C GLU A 20 -9.48 -14.48 22.29
N ILE A 21 -9.75 -14.21 23.56
CA ILE A 21 -8.97 -14.64 24.71
C ILE A 21 -9.89 -15.42 25.64
N THR A 22 -9.39 -16.50 26.22
CA THR A 22 -10.12 -17.26 27.25
C THR A 22 -9.62 -16.81 28.61
N THR A 23 -10.52 -16.23 29.40
CA THR A 23 -10.25 -15.88 30.80
C THR A 23 -11.34 -16.53 31.64
N ASP A 24 -10.95 -17.32 32.64
CA ASP A 24 -11.88 -17.95 33.59
C ASP A 24 -12.99 -18.79 32.90
N ASP A 25 -12.57 -19.73 32.03
CA ASP A 25 -13.43 -20.63 31.23
C ASP A 25 -14.45 -19.94 30.29
N LYS A 26 -14.33 -18.63 30.12
CA LYS A 26 -15.17 -17.84 29.21
C LYS A 26 -14.35 -17.25 28.07
N THR A 27 -14.81 -17.47 26.85
CA THR A 27 -14.23 -16.89 25.64
C THR A 27 -14.77 -15.47 25.44
N GLU A 28 -13.88 -14.49 25.42
CA GLU A 28 -14.20 -13.08 25.23
C GLU A 28 -13.39 -12.46 24.09
N VAL A 29 -13.95 -11.44 23.43
CA VAL A 29 -13.26 -10.72 22.36
C VAL A 29 -12.10 -9.93 22.96
N ASN A 30 -10.90 -10.08 22.38
CA ASN A 30 -9.73 -9.37 22.85
C ASN A 30 -9.85 -7.86 22.57
N PRO A 31 -9.80 -6.98 23.59
CA PRO A 31 -9.85 -5.54 23.38
C PRO A 31 -8.67 -5.02 22.54
N GLU A 32 -7.49 -5.64 22.65
CA GLU A 32 -6.32 -5.30 21.84
C GLU A 32 -6.57 -5.57 20.35
N PHE A 33 -7.28 -6.66 20.03
CA PHE A 33 -7.68 -6.95 18.65
C PHE A 33 -8.66 -5.90 18.12
N VAL A 34 -9.58 -5.41 18.95
CA VAL A 34 -10.50 -4.34 18.55
C VAL A 34 -9.75 -3.04 18.27
N GLY A 35 -8.78 -2.69 19.11
CA GLY A 35 -7.90 -1.53 18.89
C GLY A 35 -7.10 -1.65 17.60
N TRP A 36 -6.39 -2.77 17.44
CA TRP A 36 -5.60 -3.06 16.25
C TRP A 36 -6.45 -3.00 14.96
N ARG A 37 -7.61 -3.65 14.97
CA ARG A 37 -8.51 -3.71 13.79
C ARG A 37 -9.04 -2.34 13.38
N LYS A 38 -9.26 -1.41 14.31
CA LYS A 38 -9.69 -0.04 13.98
C LYS A 38 -8.61 0.69 13.18
N ILE A 39 -7.37 0.57 13.62
CA ILE A 39 -6.22 1.26 13.00
C ILE A 39 -5.88 0.62 11.65
N ASP A 40 -5.85 -0.72 11.57
CA ASP A 40 -5.66 -1.47 10.33
C ASP A 40 -6.69 -1.07 9.26
N ARG A 41 -7.99 -0.99 9.61
CA ARG A 41 -9.04 -0.58 8.69
C ARG A 41 -8.90 0.86 8.20
N LEU A 42 -8.45 1.77 9.07
CA LEU A 42 -8.19 3.15 8.70
C LEU A 42 -7.06 3.22 7.67
N ALA A 43 -5.94 2.55 7.95
CA ALA A 43 -4.80 2.47 7.04
C ALA A 43 -5.19 1.84 5.68
N LEU A 44 -5.95 0.74 5.71
CA LEU A 44 -6.44 0.09 4.49
C LEU A 44 -7.36 1.00 3.67
N SER A 45 -8.23 1.77 4.32
CA SER A 45 -9.10 2.75 3.64
C SER A 45 -8.28 3.84 2.96
N TRP A 46 -7.23 4.35 3.60
CA TRP A 46 -6.33 5.34 3.01
C TRP A 46 -5.54 4.78 1.83
N ILE A 47 -4.99 3.57 1.95
CA ILE A 47 -4.32 2.90 0.82
C ILE A 47 -5.29 2.79 -0.36
N LYS A 48 -6.52 2.32 -0.13
CA LYS A 48 -7.53 2.18 -1.19
C LYS A 48 -7.95 3.52 -1.81
N ALA A 49 -7.98 4.60 -1.04
CA ALA A 49 -8.35 5.93 -1.52
C ALA A 49 -7.26 6.61 -2.36
N THR A 50 -5.99 6.27 -2.15
CA THR A 50 -4.86 6.92 -2.83
C THR A 50 -4.47 6.26 -4.15
N VAL A 51 -4.89 5.01 -4.39
CA VAL A 51 -4.55 4.28 -5.59
C VAL A 51 -5.51 4.57 -6.75
N THR A 52 -5.04 4.34 -7.98
CA THR A 52 -5.90 4.45 -9.17
C THR A 52 -6.94 3.32 -9.20
N LYS A 53 -8.04 3.52 -9.95
CA LYS A 53 -9.11 2.49 -10.10
C LYS A 53 -8.57 1.13 -10.56
N ALA A 54 -7.58 1.12 -11.45
CA ALA A 54 -6.95 -0.10 -11.95
C ALA A 54 -6.25 -0.87 -10.82
N VAL A 55 -5.49 -0.17 -9.98
CA VAL A 55 -4.78 -0.76 -8.84
C VAL A 55 -5.76 -1.13 -7.73
N LEU A 56 -6.79 -0.33 -7.50
CA LEU A 56 -7.85 -0.61 -6.53
C LEU A 56 -8.50 -1.98 -6.79
N GLY A 57 -8.76 -2.31 -8.06
CA GLY A 57 -9.31 -3.62 -8.44
C GLY A 57 -8.44 -4.80 -7.98
N HIS A 58 -7.12 -4.62 -7.90
CA HIS A 58 -6.20 -5.67 -7.45
C HIS A 58 -6.14 -5.81 -5.92
N ILE A 59 -6.29 -4.72 -5.18
CA ILE A 59 -6.21 -4.70 -3.70
C ILE A 59 -7.58 -4.67 -3.01
N MET A 60 -8.68 -4.73 -3.77
CA MET A 60 -10.03 -4.61 -3.21
C MET A 60 -10.31 -5.72 -2.18
N CYS A 61 -9.85 -6.94 -2.46
CA CYS A 61 -10.03 -8.13 -1.63
C CYS A 61 -9.01 -8.27 -0.48
N SER A 62 -8.06 -7.35 -0.35
CA SER A 62 -7.10 -7.36 0.77
C SER A 62 -7.84 -7.23 2.10
N LYS A 63 -7.51 -8.12 3.04
CA LYS A 63 -8.18 -8.22 4.34
C LYS A 63 -7.60 -7.26 5.37
N THR A 64 -6.31 -6.95 5.24
CA THR A 64 -5.54 -6.06 6.11
C THR A 64 -4.80 -4.99 5.29
N ALA A 65 -4.38 -3.90 5.95
CA ALA A 65 -3.52 -2.89 5.35
C ALA A 65 -2.18 -3.50 4.92
N TYR A 66 -1.61 -4.40 5.72
CA TYR A 66 -0.41 -5.17 5.40
C TYR A 66 -0.56 -5.98 4.11
N ASP A 67 -1.68 -6.70 3.92
CA ASP A 67 -1.92 -7.47 2.69
C ASP A 67 -1.95 -6.57 1.45
N ALA A 68 -2.65 -5.43 1.55
CA ALA A 68 -2.73 -4.46 0.47
C ALA A 68 -1.36 -3.87 0.14
N TRP A 69 -0.60 -3.48 1.17
CA TRP A 69 0.73 -2.92 1.01
C TRP A 69 1.74 -3.93 0.46
N SER A 70 1.76 -5.15 1.00
CA SER A 70 2.60 -6.24 0.51
C SER A 70 2.34 -6.56 -0.96
N PHE A 71 1.08 -6.50 -1.40
CA PHE A 71 0.74 -6.65 -2.81
C PHE A 71 1.31 -5.51 -3.66
N LEU A 72 1.16 -4.27 -3.21
CA LEU A 72 1.70 -3.08 -3.90
C LEU A 72 3.23 -3.14 -3.98
N GLU A 73 3.90 -3.48 -2.89
CA GLU A 73 5.35 -3.61 -2.82
C GLU A 73 5.86 -4.72 -3.76
N LYS A 74 5.22 -5.89 -3.78
CA LYS A 74 5.60 -6.95 -4.73
C LYS A 74 5.37 -6.54 -6.18
N SER A 75 4.27 -5.86 -6.46
CA SER A 75 3.88 -5.47 -7.82
C SER A 75 4.67 -4.29 -8.37
N TYR A 76 5.06 -3.35 -7.50
CA TYR A 76 5.62 -2.06 -7.89
C TYR A 76 6.91 -1.67 -7.17
N GLY A 77 7.24 -2.31 -6.05
CA GLY A 77 8.45 -2.07 -5.27
C GLY A 77 9.70 -2.72 -5.87
N SER A 78 9.56 -3.67 -6.78
CA SER A 78 10.72 -4.22 -7.49
C SER A 78 11.33 -3.19 -8.45
N GLN A 79 12.51 -2.68 -8.08
CA GLN A 79 13.45 -1.99 -8.96
C GLN A 79 14.12 -3.00 -9.90
N SER A 80 13.33 -3.81 -10.63
CA SER A 80 13.88 -4.71 -11.64
C SER A 80 14.69 -3.88 -12.64
N PRO A 81 15.89 -4.30 -13.06
CA PRO A 81 16.66 -3.61 -14.09
C PRO A 81 15.83 -3.30 -15.34
N LEU A 82 14.88 -4.18 -15.68
CA LEU A 82 13.92 -3.97 -16.76
C LEU A 82 12.96 -2.80 -16.50
N ARG A 83 12.44 -2.66 -15.27
CA ARG A 83 11.57 -1.54 -14.87
C ARG A 83 12.34 -0.22 -14.90
N ILE A 84 13.57 -0.21 -14.39
CA ILE A 84 14.46 0.97 -14.46
C ILE A 84 14.74 1.33 -15.93
N MET A 85 15.06 0.35 -16.77
CA MET A 85 15.30 0.57 -18.20
C MET A 85 14.07 1.14 -18.91
N LEU A 86 12.87 0.59 -18.66
CA LEU A 86 11.61 1.10 -19.23
C LEU A 86 11.32 2.53 -18.78
N LEU A 87 11.46 2.83 -17.49
CA LEU A 87 11.26 4.19 -16.96
C LEU A 87 12.27 5.18 -17.56
N ARG A 88 13.54 4.80 -17.70
CA ARG A 88 14.55 5.63 -18.37
C ARG A 88 14.18 5.90 -19.82
N LYS A 89 13.67 4.89 -20.53
CA LYS A 89 13.22 5.02 -21.93
C LYS A 89 12.01 5.95 -22.05
N GLU A 90 11.00 5.83 -21.18
CA GLU A 90 9.84 6.73 -21.17
C GLU A 90 10.24 8.18 -20.89
N LEU A 91 11.16 8.40 -19.94
CA LEU A 91 11.69 9.72 -19.64
C LEU A 91 12.49 10.32 -20.81
N LEU A 92 13.24 9.50 -21.55
CA LEU A 92 13.94 9.97 -22.75
C LEU A 92 12.95 10.34 -23.86
N LEU A 93 11.98 9.47 -24.15
CA LEU A 93 10.98 9.70 -25.19
C LEU A 93 10.15 10.97 -24.92
N SER A 94 9.77 11.21 -23.67
CA SER A 94 9.03 12.43 -23.30
C SER A 94 9.87 13.70 -23.53
N LYS A 95 11.18 13.67 -23.27
CA LYS A 95 12.09 14.79 -23.57
C LYS A 95 12.19 15.06 -25.07
N GLU A 96 12.38 14.03 -25.88
CA GLU A 96 12.47 14.16 -27.35
C GLU A 96 11.18 14.74 -27.95
N LEU A 97 10.02 14.25 -27.51
CA LEU A 97 8.73 14.79 -27.96
C LEU A 97 8.53 16.27 -27.58
N LEU A 98 9.03 16.68 -26.40
CA LEU A 98 8.99 18.08 -25.98
C LEU A 98 9.95 18.96 -26.81
N LEU A 99 11.11 18.44 -27.20
CA LEU A 99 12.04 19.17 -28.08
C LEU A 99 11.46 19.33 -29.49
N ILE A 100 10.84 18.29 -30.04
CA ILE A 100 10.18 18.34 -31.35
C ILE A 100 9.05 19.38 -31.34
N LYS A 101 8.21 19.39 -30.30
CA LYS A 101 7.11 20.37 -30.15
C LYS A 101 7.61 21.82 -30.01
N LYS A 102 8.77 22.04 -29.38
CA LYS A 102 9.36 23.39 -29.28
C LYS A 102 9.93 23.86 -30.62
N GLY A 103 10.47 22.96 -31.44
CA GLY A 103 11.00 23.29 -32.77
C GLY A 103 9.94 23.51 -33.85
N THR A 104 8.71 23.00 -33.67
CA THR A 104 7.59 23.20 -34.61
C THR A 104 6.70 24.40 -34.29
N MET A 105 6.91 25.05 -33.14
CA MET A 105 6.19 26.26 -32.71
C MET A 105 6.97 27.56 -33.00
N SER A 106 8.08 27.47 -33.72
CA SER A 106 8.87 28.61 -34.23
C SER A 106 8.75 28.72 -35.74
#